data_AF-A0A6L7ZTW5-F1
#
_entry.id   AF-A0A6L7ZTW5-F1
#
_cell.length_a   1.000
_cell.length_b   1.000
_cell.length_c   1.000
_cell.angle_alpha   90.00
_cell.angle_beta   90.00
_cell.angle_gamma   90.00
#
_symmetry.space_group_name_H-M   'P 1'
#
loop_
_entity.id
_entity.type
_entity.pdbx_description
1 polymer ?
#
loop_
_entity_poly.entity_id
_entity_poly.type
_entity_poly.pdbx_seq_one_letter_code
_entity_poly.pdbx_strand_id
1 'polypeptide(L)' 'MNHDAYTDAYLRSVLGDARSVAIVGLSANWNRPSYFVAKYLQAKGYRVLPVNPRE' A
#
# COMPACT_ATOMS: atom_id res chain seq x y z
N MET A 1 4.26 -3.89 22.09
CA MET A 1 2.95 -3.34 21.72
C MET A 1 2.16 -4.47 21.07
N ASN A 2 0.89 -4.67 21.45
CA ASN A 2 0.01 -5.62 20.80
C ASN A 2 -0.66 -4.90 19.60
N HIS A 3 -0.63 -5.50 18.42
CA HIS A 3 -1.17 -4.96 17.17
C HIS A 3 -2.24 -5.88 16.56
N ASP A 4 -2.83 -6.76 17.37
CA ASP A 4 -3.77 -7.79 16.94
C ASP A 4 -5.13 -7.20 16.55
N ALA A 5 -5.45 -5.99 17.04
CA ALA A 5 -6.68 -5.28 16.69
C ALA A 5 -6.50 -3.76 16.65
N TYR A 6 -7.12 -3.13 15.66
CA TYR A 6 -7.30 -1.69 15.55
C TYR A 6 -8.76 -1.41 15.20
N THR A 7 -9.28 -0.26 15.64
CA THR A 7 -10.65 0.13 15.28
C THR A 7 -10.72 0.58 13.82
N ASP A 8 -11.87 0.34 13.17
CA ASP A 8 -12.12 0.83 11.81
C ASP A 8 -11.96 2.35 11.68
N ALA A 9 -12.31 3.10 12.73
CA ALA A 9 -12.14 4.55 12.76
C ALA A 9 -10.67 4.95 12.64
N TYR A 10 -9.78 4.27 13.38
CA TYR A 10 -8.34 4.49 13.33
C TYR A 10 -7.75 4.08 11.98
N LEU A 11 -8.11 2.90 11.46
CA LEU A 11 -7.61 2.46 10.15
C LEU A 11 -8.06 3.41 9.03
N ARG A 12 -9.30 3.89 9.10
CA ARG A 12 -9.84 4.88 8.15
C ARG A 12 -9.09 6.20 8.22
N SER A 13 -8.71 6.69 9.41
CA SER A 13 -7.92 7.93 9.51
C SER A 13 -6.53 7.75 8.92
N VAL A 14 -5.83 6.66 9.23
CA VAL A 14 -4.51 6.36 8.66
C VAL A 14 -4.55 6.34 7.13
N LEU A 15 -5.53 5.65 6.53
CA LEU A 15 -5.71 5.61 5.08
C LEU A 15 -6.16 6.96 4.50
N GLY A 16 -6.99 7.71 5.24
CA GLY A 16 -7.47 9.03 4.82
C GLY A 16 -6.38 10.10 4.80
N ASP A 17 -5.45 10.05 5.76
CA ASP A 17 -4.38 11.02 5.95
C ASP A 17 -3.15 10.68 5.09
N ALA A 18 -2.84 9.39 4.93
CA ALA A 18 -1.71 8.96 4.11
C ALA A 18 -1.98 9.24 2.62
N ARG A 19 -1.18 10.11 2.01
CA ARG A 19 -1.24 10.39 0.56
C ARG A 19 -0.22 9.63 -0.25
N SER A 20 0.90 9.26 0.36
CA SER A 20 1.99 8.52 -0.28
C SER A 20 2.19 7.18 0.42
N VAL A 21 2.31 6.11 -0.35
CA VAL A 21 2.48 4.74 0.15
C VAL A 21 3.70 4.12 -0.51
N ALA A 22 4.72 3.78 0.27
CA ALA A 22 5.85 2.99 -0.20
C ALA A 22 5.49 1.50 -0.14
N ILE A 23 5.58 0.80 -1.28
CA ILE A 23 5.32 -0.63 -1.36
C ILE A 23 6.65 -1.36 -1.48
N VAL A 24 7.05 -2.00 -0.38
CA VAL A 24 8.25 -2.84 -0.34
C VAL A 24 7.98 -4.16 -1.06
N GLY A 25 8.85 -4.54 -1.99
CA GLY A 25 8.68 -5.74 -2.82
C GLY A 25 7.66 -5.56 -3.95
N LEU A 26 7.42 -4.31 -4.38
CA LEU A 26 6.64 -4.08 -5.59
C LEU A 26 7.36 -4.68 -6.80
N SER A 27 6.68 -5.56 -7.55
CA SER A 27 7.18 -6.15 -8.78
C SER A 27 6.31 -5.71 -9.96
N ALA A 28 6.92 -5.55 -11.13
CA ALA A 28 6.21 -5.25 -12.37
C ALA A 28 5.48 -6.49 -12.96
N ASN A 29 5.70 -7.69 -12.41
CA ASN A 29 5.02 -8.90 -12.85
C ASN A 29 3.54 -8.87 -12.45
N TRP A 30 2.66 -8.86 -13.45
CA TRP A 30 1.21 -8.76 -13.27
C TRP A 30 0.61 -9.89 -12.43
N ASN A 31 1.23 -11.07 -12.36
CA ASN A 31 0.74 -12.21 -11.57
C ASN A 31 1.13 -12.10 -10.08
N ARG A 32 1.91 -11.08 -9.68
CA ARG A 32 2.31 -10.87 -8.29
C ARG A 32 1.26 -10.03 -7.55
N PRO A 33 0.86 -10.40 -6.32
CA PRO A 33 -0.08 -9.60 -5.52
C PRO A 33 0.29 -8.13 -5.36
N SER A 34 1.59 -7.81 -5.23
CA SER A 34 2.05 -6.42 -5.07
C SER A 34 1.71 -5.54 -6.27
N TYR A 35 1.67 -6.09 -7.49
CA TYR A 35 1.24 -5.39 -8.69
C TYR A 35 -0.23 -4.94 -8.58
N PHE A 36 -1.12 -5.83 -8.15
CA PHE A 36 -2.55 -5.53 -8.01
C PHE A 36 -2.81 -4.50 -6.90
N VAL A 37 -2.13 -4.62 -5.75
CA VAL A 37 -2.24 -3.65 -4.65
C VAL A 37 -1.80 -2.27 -5.11
N ALA A 38 -0.65 -2.16 -5.80
CA ALA A 38 -0.17 -0.90 -6.33
C ALA A 38 -1.17 -0.28 -7.32
N LYS A 39 -1.66 -1.07 -8.28
CA LYS A 39 -2.64 -0.62 -9.27
C LYS A 39 -3.92 -0.10 -8.61
N TYR A 40 -4.42 -0.81 -7.60
CA TYR A 40 -5.61 -0.40 -6.86
C TYR A 40 -5.39 0.92 -6.11
N LEU A 41 -4.27 1.06 -5.40
CA LEU A 41 -3.95 2.28 -4.66
C LEU A 41 -3.78 3.48 -5.61
N GLN A 42 -3.11 3.29 -6.75
CA GLN A 42 -3.01 4.32 -7.79
C GLN A 42 -4.39 4.72 -8.32
N ALA A 43 -5.28 3.76 -8.62
CA ALA A 43 -6.65 4.03 -9.06
C ALA A 43 -7.49 4.77 -8.00
N LYS A 44 -7.14 4.64 -6.72
CA LYS A 44 -7.74 5.39 -5.61
C LYS A 44 -7.08 6.75 -5.35
N GLY A 45 -6.11 7.15 -6.15
CA GLY A 45 -5.45 8.47 -6.07
C GLY A 45 -4.27 8.55 -5.10
N TYR A 46 -3.78 7.42 -4.58
CA TYR A 46 -2.58 7.42 -3.75
C TYR A 46 -1.32 7.52 -4.61
N ARG A 47 -0.32 8.24 -4.10
CA ARG A 47 1.03 8.23 -4.68
C ARG A 47 1.78 6.99 -4.23
N VAL A 48 1.93 6.02 -5.12
CA VAL A 48 2.69 4.78 -4.84
C VAL A 48 4.18 5.00 -5.12
N LEU A 49 5.03 4.65 -4.16
CA LEU A 49 6.49 4.65 -4.29
C LEU A 49 7.00 3.19 -4.29
N PRO A 50 7.50 2.65 -5.42
CA PRO A 50 8.04 1.30 -5.45
C PRO A 50 9.35 1.22 -4.66
N VAL A 51 9.52 0.17 -3.86
CA VAL A 51 10.79 -0.14 -3.17
C VAL A 51 11.13 -1.60 -3.39
N ASN A 52 11.99 -1.90 -4.36
CA ASN A 52 12.44 -3.27 -4.61
C ASN A 52 13.84 -3.25 -5.25
N PRO A 53 14.91 -3.66 -4.56
CA PRO A 53 16.28 -3.62 -5.11
C PRO A 53 16.53 -4.50 -6.34
N ARG A 54 15.58 -5.37 -6.72
CA ARG A 54 15.69 -6.27 -7.88
C ARG A 54 15.05 -5.69 -9.15
N GLU A 55 14.41 -4.52 -9.06
CA GLU A 55 13.69 -3.82 -10.13
C GLU A 55 14.07 -2.34 -10.10
#